data_AF-A0AAE0WBF8-F1
#
_entry.id   AF-A0AAE0WBF8-F1
#
_cell.length_a   1.000
_cell.length_b   1.000
_cell.length_c   1.000
_cell.angle_alpha   90.00
_cell.angle_beta   90.00
_cell.angle_gamma   90.00
#
_symmetry.space_group_name_H-M   'P 1'
#
loop_
_entity.id
_entity.type
_entity.pdbx_description
1 polymer ?
#
loop_
_entity_poly.entity_id
_entity_poly.type
_entity_poly.pdbx_seq_one_letter_code
_entity_poly.pdbx_strand_id
1 'polypeptide(L)'
;MEHTLCIGDIVCLYSAESNGYVFAFQSSAFHNEVVVGARQDKDNPDFKDQQVFAFEICVANRYKLNKRYRKLKAKLEKDEANPNLSSHVLQAQKAANAENEDNELQQKIHQGKNLLYGQVIQLRHLFTNKYIHVSSSTSIAESSNMAVELQEYNAKHAQFKIMPMYKVKAGGVVVHADDQIVLESVECTGQYLHVSDKHLRKISIYDRSHELNLSIHQSGFKVCKKYKPAPDDDKKVKAGDVIRLYHNEIGAYLVAEGLFNNEQTEDVHLRMRPVDQSKPKTMFPSSSAITYWEIELQEGPVRGGVLKWEQQCKLVYLCTRRYLSVDQSGKVTLISDQLDPRAVFCLHPVIHVSLLCFNHILRFFSIVHLIFRWLGCYFKPGYFSF
;
A
#
# COMPACT_ATOMS: atom_id res chain seq x y z
N MET A 1 -8.03 9.18 17.64
CA MET A 1 -6.85 8.39 17.23
C MET A 1 -5.67 8.88 18.04
N GLU A 2 -4.80 8.00 18.54
CA GLU A 2 -3.53 8.47 19.10
C GLU A 2 -2.77 9.23 18.00
N HIS A 3 -2.49 10.51 18.25
CA HIS A 3 -1.80 11.38 17.30
C HIS A 3 -0.30 11.09 17.23
N THR A 4 0.24 10.19 18.05
CA THR A 4 1.66 9.84 18.04
C THR A 4 1.98 8.87 16.91
N LEU A 5 3.14 9.07 16.28
CA LEU A 5 3.70 8.13 15.32
C LEU A 5 4.61 7.15 16.04
N CYS A 6 4.54 5.90 15.63
CA CYS A 6 5.33 4.80 16.16
C CYS A 6 6.14 4.14 15.03
N ILE A 7 7.21 3.46 15.41
CA ILE A 7 7.88 2.51 14.51
C ILE A 7 6.88 1.41 14.11
N GLY A 8 6.86 1.10 12.82
CA GLY A 8 5.95 0.13 12.20
C GLY A 8 4.58 0.70 11.82
N ASP A 9 4.31 1.99 12.07
CA ASP A 9 3.13 2.64 11.51
C ASP A 9 3.23 2.73 9.97
N ILE A 10 2.08 2.54 9.31
CA ILE A 10 1.90 2.82 7.89
C ILE A 10 1.48 4.28 7.73
N VAL A 11 2.23 5.03 6.93
CA VAL A 11 2.05 6.46 6.70
C VAL A 11 2.04 6.81 5.23
N CYS A 12 1.51 7.98 4.93
CA CYS A 12 1.57 8.63 3.63
C CYS A 12 2.29 9.97 3.81
N LEU A 13 3.16 10.34 2.87
CA LEU A 13 3.89 11.62 2.92
C LEU A 13 3.24 12.60 1.96
N TYR A 14 2.74 13.72 2.48
CA TYR A 14 2.10 14.77 1.68
C TYR A 14 3.02 15.99 1.57
N SER A 15 3.34 16.41 0.35
CA SER A 15 4.04 17.66 0.10
C SER A 15 3.05 18.81 -0.05
N ALA A 16 3.18 19.83 0.79
CA ALA A 16 2.42 21.07 0.64
C ALA A 16 2.93 21.93 -0.53
N GLU A 17 4.15 21.69 -1.02
CA GLU A 17 4.75 22.42 -2.14
C GLU A 17 4.09 22.05 -3.48
N SER A 18 3.90 20.75 -3.72
CA SER A 18 3.21 20.26 -4.93
C SER A 18 1.70 20.04 -4.74
N ASN A 19 1.21 20.09 -3.50
CA ASN A 19 -0.11 19.62 -3.10
C ASN A 19 -0.35 18.18 -3.54
N GLY A 20 0.51 17.24 -3.11
CA GLY A 20 0.33 15.84 -3.47
C GLY A 20 1.16 14.87 -2.64
N TYR A 21 0.84 13.58 -2.75
CA TYR A 21 1.50 12.54 -1.99
C TYR A 21 2.75 12.01 -2.68
N VAL A 22 3.72 11.54 -1.91
CA VAL A 22 4.82 10.71 -2.39
C VAL A 22 4.28 9.32 -2.75
N PHE A 23 4.62 8.80 -3.93
CA PHE A 23 4.15 7.51 -4.39
C PHE A 23 5.13 6.83 -5.35
N ALA A 24 5.01 5.51 -5.52
CA ALA A 24 5.74 4.76 -6.53
C ALA A 24 5.14 4.98 -7.92
N PHE A 25 5.94 5.45 -8.88
CA PHE A 25 5.49 5.92 -10.21
C PHE A 25 4.59 4.93 -10.96
N GLN A 26 4.87 3.63 -10.82
CA GLN A 26 4.03 2.56 -11.32
C GLN A 26 3.82 1.52 -10.22
N SER A 27 2.60 0.97 -10.16
CA SER A 27 2.24 -0.18 -9.32
C SER A 27 2.90 -1.47 -9.83
N SER A 28 4.23 -1.52 -9.90
CA SER A 28 4.98 -2.67 -10.41
C SER A 28 6.24 -2.90 -9.60
N ALA A 29 6.53 -4.17 -9.35
CA ALA A 29 7.79 -4.59 -8.74
C ALA A 29 9.01 -4.33 -9.65
N PHE A 30 8.80 -4.05 -10.95
CA PHE A 30 9.91 -3.78 -11.88
C PHE A 30 10.39 -2.32 -11.84
N HIS A 31 9.49 -1.39 -11.53
CA HIS A 31 9.79 0.04 -11.53
C HIS A 31 10.25 0.49 -10.15
N ASN A 32 11.28 1.35 -10.14
CA ASN A 32 11.93 1.81 -8.92
C ASN A 32 11.72 3.32 -8.69
N GLU A 33 10.98 4.01 -9.55
CA GLU A 33 10.87 5.46 -9.47
C GLU A 33 9.90 5.89 -8.36
N VAL A 34 10.31 6.87 -7.57
CA VAL A 34 9.48 7.53 -6.57
C VAL A 34 9.21 8.96 -7.03
N VAL A 35 7.94 9.35 -6.99
CA VAL A 35 7.47 10.64 -7.49
C VAL A 35 6.53 11.28 -6.48
N VAL A 36 6.22 12.55 -6.69
CA VAL A 36 5.27 13.29 -5.87
C VAL A 36 4.13 13.79 -6.74
N GLY A 37 2.90 13.52 -6.34
CA GLY A 37 1.72 14.00 -7.05
C GLY A 37 1.65 15.52 -7.04
N ALA A 38 0.86 16.07 -7.95
CA ALA A 38 0.56 17.50 -8.00
C ALA A 38 -0.94 17.75 -7.98
N ARG A 39 -1.35 18.80 -7.25
CA ARG A 39 -2.74 19.30 -7.22
C ARG A 39 -3.78 18.23 -6.86
N GLN A 40 -3.41 17.33 -5.95
CA GLN A 40 -4.28 16.31 -5.41
C GLN A 40 -5.03 16.86 -4.19
N ASP A 41 -6.30 16.44 -4.06
CA ASP A 41 -7.04 16.66 -2.81
C ASP A 41 -6.35 15.91 -1.66
N LYS A 42 -6.33 16.54 -0.48
CA LYS A 42 -5.64 15.97 0.69
C LYS A 42 -6.39 14.76 1.25
N ASP A 43 -7.71 14.81 1.29
CA ASP A 43 -8.51 13.78 1.94
C ASP A 43 -8.93 12.69 0.93
N ASN A 44 -9.16 13.08 -0.32
CA ASN A 44 -9.62 12.21 -1.41
C ASN A 44 -8.70 12.32 -2.64
N PRO A 45 -7.40 12.02 -2.52
CA PRO A 45 -6.50 12.07 -3.67
C PRO A 45 -6.95 11.08 -4.75
N ASP A 46 -6.88 11.48 -6.02
CA ASP A 46 -7.21 10.61 -7.17
C ASP A 46 -6.07 9.61 -7.43
N PHE A 47 -5.84 8.71 -6.48
CA PHE A 47 -5.01 7.54 -6.67
C PHE A 47 -5.91 6.35 -6.96
N LYS A 48 -5.66 5.69 -8.09
CA LYS A 48 -6.41 4.49 -8.48
C LYS A 48 -6.08 3.27 -7.62
N ASP A 49 -4.92 3.30 -6.96
CA ASP A 49 -4.42 2.24 -6.10
C ASP A 49 -3.98 2.87 -4.78
N GLN A 50 -4.58 2.46 -3.66
CA GLN A 50 -4.27 3.09 -2.37
C GLN A 50 -2.97 2.59 -1.73
N GLN A 51 -2.33 1.56 -2.31
CA GLN A 51 -1.11 0.95 -1.78
C GLN A 51 0.17 1.66 -2.28
N VAL A 52 0.10 2.39 -3.41
CA VAL A 52 1.29 3.00 -4.05
C VAL A 52 1.88 4.20 -3.32
N PHE A 53 1.13 4.78 -2.39
CA PHE A 53 1.54 5.95 -1.60
C PHE A 53 1.63 5.65 -0.10
N ALA A 54 1.64 4.35 0.25
CA ALA A 54 1.74 3.87 1.62
C ALA A 54 3.18 3.38 1.91
N PHE A 55 3.74 3.87 3.01
CA PHE A 55 5.08 3.53 3.48
C PHE A 55 5.06 3.12 4.93
N GLU A 56 5.81 2.09 5.28
CA GLU A 56 6.05 1.68 6.65
C GLU A 56 7.31 2.36 7.20
N ILE A 57 7.21 2.86 8.43
CA ILE A 57 8.35 3.43 9.16
C ILE A 57 9.13 2.28 9.82
N CYS A 58 10.29 1.97 9.29
CA CYS A 58 11.15 0.90 9.82
C CYS A 58 12.35 1.51 10.59
N VAL A 59 12.90 0.76 11.56
CA VAL A 59 14.22 1.10 12.10
C VAL A 59 15.32 0.78 11.09
N ALA A 60 16.50 1.39 11.26
CA ALA A 60 17.64 1.14 10.40
C ALA A 60 18.15 -0.31 10.51
N ASN A 61 18.00 -1.07 9.43
CA ASN A 61 18.52 -2.42 9.30
C ASN A 61 20.05 -2.44 9.14
N ARG A 62 20.67 -3.48 9.69
CA ARG A 62 22.05 -3.87 9.39
C ARG A 62 22.10 -4.43 7.96
N TYR A 63 23.19 -4.17 7.25
CA TYR A 63 23.27 -4.49 5.82
C TYR A 63 24.67 -4.94 5.36
N LYS A 64 25.65 -4.99 6.26
CA LYS A 64 27.06 -5.17 5.88
C LYS A 64 27.30 -6.59 5.38
N LEU A 65 26.68 -7.59 6.00
CA LEU A 65 26.81 -8.99 5.61
C LEU A 65 26.06 -9.25 4.30
N ASN A 66 24.85 -8.71 4.15
CA ASN A 66 24.12 -8.73 2.87
C ASN A 66 24.91 -8.06 1.72
N LYS A 67 25.55 -6.92 1.99
CA LYS A 67 26.42 -6.24 1.00
C LYS A 67 27.60 -7.12 0.61
N ARG A 68 28.24 -7.81 1.57
CA ARG A 68 29.35 -8.75 1.29
C ARG A 68 28.87 -9.94 0.46
N TYR A 69 27.74 -10.54 0.83
CA TYR A 69 27.15 -11.65 0.08
C TYR A 69 26.87 -11.27 -1.37
N ARG A 70 26.18 -10.15 -1.62
CA ARG A 70 25.89 -9.67 -2.99
C ARG A 70 27.14 -9.42 -3.81
N LYS A 71 28.19 -8.84 -3.21
CA LYS A 71 29.48 -8.63 -3.88
C LYS A 71 30.16 -9.95 -4.25
N LEU A 72 30.12 -10.96 -3.39
CA LEU A 72 30.72 -12.27 -3.68
C LEU A 72 29.88 -13.05 -4.70
N LYS A 73 28.56 -12.99 -4.62
CA LYS A 73 27.64 -13.60 -5.59
C LYS A 73 27.89 -13.05 -6.99
N ALA A 74 27.95 -11.72 -7.15
CA ALA A 74 28.26 -11.08 -8.43
C ALA A 74 29.67 -11.39 -8.97
N LYS A 75 30.61 -11.79 -8.10
CA LYS A 75 31.92 -12.30 -8.53
C LYS A 75 31.83 -13.74 -9.00
N LEU A 76 31.07 -14.59 -8.28
CA LEU A 76 30.87 -15.99 -8.65
C LEU A 76 30.16 -16.12 -10.00
N GLU A 77 29.17 -15.27 -10.28
CA GLU A 77 28.50 -15.19 -11.59
C GLU A 77 29.47 -14.86 -12.75
N LYS A 78 30.64 -14.30 -12.46
CA LYS A 78 31.70 -14.01 -13.45
C LYS A 78 32.79 -15.08 -13.52
N ASP A 79 32.89 -15.92 -12.49
CA ASP A 79 33.93 -16.95 -12.33
C ASP A 79 33.31 -18.19 -11.68
N GLU A 80 32.37 -18.82 -12.39
CA GLU A 80 31.52 -19.90 -11.87
C GLU A 80 32.30 -21.17 -11.52
N ALA A 81 33.46 -21.38 -12.14
CA ALA A 81 34.26 -22.59 -11.99
C ALA A 81 35.19 -22.58 -10.76
N ASN A 82 35.19 -21.52 -9.94
CA ASN A 82 36.10 -21.37 -8.82
C ASN A 82 35.53 -21.98 -7.51
N PRO A 83 35.97 -23.16 -7.06
CA PRO A 83 35.39 -23.85 -5.91
C PRO A 83 35.62 -23.10 -4.59
N ASN A 84 36.73 -22.36 -4.46
CA ASN A 84 37.00 -21.54 -3.28
C ASN A 84 36.04 -20.35 -3.20
N LEU A 85 35.71 -19.73 -4.34
CA LEU A 85 34.74 -18.64 -4.38
C LEU A 85 33.33 -19.13 -4.02
N SER A 86 32.96 -20.33 -4.49
CA SER A 86 31.67 -20.96 -4.15
C SER A 86 31.53 -21.18 -2.64
N SER A 87 32.56 -21.71 -1.97
CA SER A 87 32.53 -21.91 -0.51
C SER A 87 32.42 -20.59 0.25
N HIS A 88 33.12 -19.54 -0.19
CA HIS A 88 33.01 -18.20 0.39
C HIS A 88 31.62 -17.57 0.18
N VAL A 89 30.99 -17.77 -0.98
CA VAL A 89 29.62 -17.31 -1.24
C VAL A 89 28.63 -18.00 -0.31
N LEU A 90 28.75 -19.33 -0.14
CA LEU A 90 27.90 -20.09 0.78
C LEU A 90 28.04 -19.61 2.24
N GLN A 91 29.27 -19.37 2.69
CA GLN A 91 29.52 -18.83 4.02
C GLN A 91 28.92 -17.42 4.18
N ALA A 92 29.09 -16.56 3.16
CA ALA A 92 28.52 -15.23 3.17
C ALA A 92 26.99 -15.24 3.12
N GLN A 93 26.37 -16.22 2.45
CA GLN A 93 24.92 -16.41 2.43
C GLN A 93 24.40 -16.74 3.83
N LYS A 94 25.02 -17.70 4.53
CA LYS A 94 24.64 -18.05 5.91
C LYS A 94 24.74 -16.83 6.84
N ALA A 95 25.81 -16.05 6.72
CA ALA A 95 25.99 -14.83 7.49
C ALA A 95 24.96 -13.74 7.14
N ALA A 96 24.60 -13.59 5.87
CA ALA A 96 23.56 -12.64 5.43
C ALA A 96 22.16 -13.05 5.93
N ASN A 97 21.85 -14.34 5.94
CA ASN A 97 20.59 -14.85 6.48
C ASN A 97 20.48 -14.56 7.98
N ALA A 98 21.55 -14.81 8.76
CA ALA A 98 21.59 -14.47 10.18
C ALA A 98 21.43 -12.96 10.43
N GLU A 99 21.99 -12.10 9.56
CA GLU A 99 21.76 -10.64 9.61
C GLU A 99 20.29 -10.27 9.36
N ASN A 100 19.63 -10.97 8.43
CA ASN A 100 18.22 -10.74 8.12
C ASN A 100 17.30 -11.16 9.27
N GLU A 101 17.56 -12.32 9.89
CA GLU A 101 16.83 -12.79 11.06
C GLU A 101 16.98 -11.83 12.25
N ASP A 102 18.20 -11.33 12.50
CA ASP A 102 18.44 -10.31 13.53
C ASP A 102 17.71 -9.00 13.21
N ASN A 103 17.73 -8.55 11.96
CA ASN A 103 16.97 -7.36 11.53
C ASN A 103 15.47 -7.52 11.77
N GLU A 104 14.88 -8.65 11.39
CA GLU A 104 13.46 -8.93 11.63
C GLU A 104 13.11 -8.92 13.12
N LEU A 105 13.98 -9.49 13.96
CA LEU A 105 13.84 -9.44 15.41
C LEU A 105 13.90 -7.99 15.92
N GLN A 106 14.86 -7.18 15.44
CA GLN A 106 14.97 -5.77 15.82
C GLN A 106 13.75 -4.95 15.38
N GLN A 107 13.21 -5.18 14.19
CA GLN A 107 11.96 -4.54 13.75
C GLN A 107 10.82 -4.87 14.71
N LYS A 108 10.62 -6.17 15.03
CA LYS A 108 9.59 -6.62 15.98
C LYS A 108 9.76 -6.03 17.38
N ILE A 109 10.99 -5.94 17.90
CA ILE A 109 11.29 -5.33 19.21
C ILE A 109 10.94 -3.84 19.23
N HIS A 110 11.07 -3.14 18.10
CA HIS A 110 10.81 -1.70 18.03
C HIS A 110 9.38 -1.36 17.60
N GLN A 111 8.63 -2.31 17.05
CA GLN A 111 7.22 -2.15 16.68
C GLN A 111 6.43 -1.47 17.81
N GLY A 112 5.72 -0.39 17.49
CA GLY A 112 4.89 0.34 18.43
C GLY A 112 5.63 1.31 19.36
N LYS A 113 6.97 1.35 19.37
CA LYS A 113 7.71 2.38 20.10
C LYS A 113 7.52 3.75 19.45
N ASN A 114 7.40 4.80 20.26
CA ASN A 114 7.26 6.17 19.78
C ASN A 114 8.43 6.55 18.87
N LEU A 115 8.12 7.15 17.72
CA LEU A 115 9.10 7.73 16.82
C LEU A 115 9.53 9.09 17.35
N LEU A 116 10.84 9.31 17.42
CA LEU A 116 11.42 10.56 17.94
C LEU A 116 12.12 11.35 16.85
N TYR A 117 12.04 12.68 16.93
CA TYR A 117 12.85 13.56 16.07
C TYR A 117 14.34 13.32 16.29
N GLY A 118 15.10 13.29 15.20
CA GLY A 118 16.51 12.97 15.16
C GLY A 118 16.83 11.48 15.06
N GLN A 119 15.82 10.60 15.11
CA GLN A 119 15.99 9.17 14.91
C GLN A 119 16.28 8.84 13.44
N VAL A 120 17.10 7.80 13.21
CA VAL A 120 17.34 7.25 11.88
C VAL A 120 16.31 6.18 11.59
N ILE A 121 15.62 6.33 10.46
CA ILE A 121 14.58 5.43 9.96
C ILE A 121 14.88 4.98 8.54
N GLN A 122 14.16 3.96 8.10
CA GLN A 122 13.98 3.62 6.69
C GLN A 122 12.49 3.70 6.36
N LEU A 123 12.17 4.05 5.12
CA LEU A 123 10.81 4.06 4.62
C LEU A 123 10.64 2.91 3.63
N ARG A 124 9.83 1.93 3.98
CA ARG A 124 9.52 0.77 3.13
C ARG A 124 8.20 0.97 2.43
N HIS A 125 8.21 0.97 1.11
CA HIS A 125 7.01 1.04 0.30
C HIS A 125 6.20 -0.25 0.44
N LEU A 126 4.92 -0.14 0.80
CA LEU A 126 4.09 -1.28 1.22
C LEU A 126 3.85 -2.27 0.07
N PHE A 127 3.56 -1.77 -1.14
CA PHE A 127 3.21 -2.62 -2.28
C PHE A 127 4.42 -3.38 -2.85
N THR A 128 5.57 -2.71 -3.03
CA THR A 128 6.76 -3.33 -3.64
C THR A 128 7.69 -3.99 -2.62
N ASN A 129 7.47 -3.74 -1.33
CA ASN A 129 8.34 -4.17 -0.24
C ASN A 129 9.79 -3.64 -0.34
N LYS A 130 10.00 -2.57 -1.09
CA LYS A 130 11.31 -1.92 -1.31
C LYS A 130 11.47 -0.69 -0.44
N TYR A 131 12.70 -0.32 -0.14
CA TYR A 131 13.03 0.88 0.61
C TYR A 131 13.32 2.07 -0.32
N ILE A 132 13.02 3.28 0.14
CA ILE A 132 13.50 4.50 -0.51
C ILE A 132 15.03 4.59 -0.36
N HIS A 133 15.73 4.79 -1.47
CA HIS A 133 17.18 4.84 -1.57
C HIS A 133 17.63 6.10 -2.30
N VAL A 134 18.71 6.69 -1.81
CA VAL A 134 19.51 7.63 -2.60
C VAL A 134 20.34 6.84 -3.63
N SER A 135 20.17 7.17 -4.90
CA SER A 135 20.96 6.59 -6.00
C SER A 135 22.25 7.38 -6.19
N SER A 136 23.29 6.73 -6.74
CA SER A 136 24.48 7.44 -7.22
C SER A 136 24.25 8.16 -8.55
N SER A 137 23.12 7.91 -9.20
CA SER A 137 22.72 8.54 -10.46
C SER A 137 22.14 9.94 -10.21
N THR A 138 22.17 10.78 -11.23
CA THR A 138 21.60 12.13 -11.22
C THR A 138 20.08 12.10 -11.39
N SER A 139 19.37 13.04 -10.75
CA SER A 139 17.94 13.27 -10.96
C SER A 139 17.60 13.60 -12.41
N ILE A 140 16.44 13.16 -12.86
CA ILE A 140 15.94 13.33 -14.23
C ILE A 140 15.48 14.78 -14.47
N ALA A 141 14.79 15.37 -13.49
CA ALA A 141 14.25 16.72 -13.55
C ALA A 141 15.30 17.80 -13.23
N GLU A 142 16.22 17.50 -12.30
CA GLU A 142 17.21 18.44 -11.76
C GLU A 142 18.60 17.83 -11.76
N SER A 143 19.39 18.14 -12.80
CA SER A 143 20.70 17.52 -13.04
C SER A 143 21.76 17.82 -11.96
N SER A 144 21.48 18.73 -11.04
CA SER A 144 22.35 19.07 -9.89
C SER A 144 22.05 18.22 -8.64
N ASN A 145 20.92 17.50 -8.62
CA ASN A 145 20.44 16.70 -7.50
C ASN A 145 20.66 15.19 -7.77
N MET A 146 20.69 14.38 -6.71
CA MET A 146 20.84 12.93 -6.83
C MET A 146 19.46 12.27 -6.97
N ALA A 147 19.35 11.24 -7.80
CA ALA A 147 18.10 10.52 -7.98
C ALA A 147 17.73 9.72 -6.71
N VAL A 148 16.43 9.53 -6.50
CA VAL A 148 15.89 8.68 -5.44
C VAL A 148 15.07 7.56 -6.07
N GLU A 149 15.26 6.34 -5.57
CA GLU A 149 14.67 5.13 -6.15
C GLU A 149 14.28 4.11 -5.06
N LEU A 150 13.45 3.13 -5.43
CA LEU A 150 13.06 2.01 -4.60
C LEU A 150 13.99 0.83 -4.84
N GLN A 151 14.61 0.31 -3.78
CA GLN A 151 15.50 -0.86 -3.84
C GLN A 151 15.13 -1.88 -2.77
N GLU A 152 15.25 -3.17 -3.10
CA GLU A 152 14.86 -4.26 -2.20
C GLU A 152 15.84 -4.46 -1.04
N TYR A 153 17.12 -4.19 -1.28
CA TYR A 153 18.17 -4.47 -0.32
C TYR A 153 18.38 -3.32 0.67
N ASN A 154 18.80 -3.64 1.91
CA ASN A 154 19.20 -2.61 2.86
C ASN A 154 20.56 -1.98 2.50
N ALA A 155 20.71 -0.69 2.76
CA ALA A 155 21.97 0.06 2.60
C ALA A 155 21.96 1.34 3.46
N LYS A 156 23.15 1.96 3.64
CA LYS A 156 23.24 3.30 4.25
C LYS A 156 22.51 4.37 3.45
N HIS A 157 22.45 4.24 2.13
CA HIS A 157 21.67 5.10 1.23
C HIS A 157 20.16 5.04 1.44
N ALA A 158 19.66 4.08 2.22
CA ALA A 158 18.25 3.91 2.53
C ALA A 158 17.84 4.52 3.87
N GLN A 159 18.82 5.08 4.60
CA GLN A 159 18.66 5.54 5.97
C GLN A 159 18.51 7.06 5.98
N PHE A 160 17.45 7.53 6.62
CA PHE A 160 17.12 8.95 6.72
C PHE A 160 16.93 9.35 8.17
N LYS A 161 17.41 10.52 8.54
CA LYS A 161 17.16 11.12 9.84
C LYS A 161 15.89 11.98 9.75
N ILE A 162 14.89 11.65 10.57
CA ILE A 162 13.65 12.42 10.63
C ILE A 162 13.86 13.70 11.44
N MET A 163 13.61 14.85 10.84
CA MET A 163 13.84 16.16 11.48
C MET A 163 12.58 17.01 11.36
N PRO A 164 12.30 17.91 12.31
CA PRO A 164 11.19 18.85 12.17
C PRO A 164 11.55 19.88 11.10
N MET A 165 10.61 20.24 10.23
CA MET A 165 10.86 21.26 9.20
C MET A 165 11.14 22.63 9.85
N TYR A 166 10.36 22.99 10.86
CA TYR A 166 10.53 24.22 11.60
C TYR A 166 11.23 23.95 12.94
N LYS A 167 12.05 24.89 13.40
CA LYS A 167 12.80 24.82 14.67
C LYS A 167 11.90 24.97 15.93
N VAL A 168 10.67 24.48 15.86
CA VAL A 168 9.68 24.52 16.95
C VAL A 168 9.76 23.30 17.86
N LYS A 169 10.33 22.20 17.37
CA LYS A 169 10.52 20.95 18.13
C LYS A 169 12.00 20.60 18.19
N ALA A 170 12.47 20.17 19.36
CA ALA A 170 13.84 19.72 19.56
C ALA A 170 13.99 18.23 19.20
N GLY A 171 15.24 17.80 18.96
CA GLY A 171 15.56 16.38 18.84
C GLY A 171 15.19 15.61 20.12
N GLY A 172 14.72 14.37 19.97
CA GLY A 172 14.23 13.52 21.06
C GLY A 172 12.75 13.70 21.40
N VAL A 173 12.06 14.69 20.83
CA VAL A 173 10.60 14.86 20.99
C VAL A 173 9.85 13.87 20.09
N VAL A 174 8.69 13.39 20.56
CA VAL A 174 7.81 12.48 19.80
C VAL A 174 7.28 13.16 18.54
N VAL A 175 7.36 12.46 17.42
CA VAL A 175 6.76 12.87 16.14
C VAL A 175 5.27 12.52 16.16
N HIS A 176 4.44 13.47 15.75
CA HIS A 176 2.99 13.30 15.69
C HIS A 176 2.51 13.20 14.23
N ALA A 177 1.37 12.55 14.03
CA ALA A 177 0.66 12.60 12.77
C ALA A 177 0.30 14.05 12.43
N ASP A 178 0.31 14.37 11.14
CA ASP A 178 0.19 15.71 10.58
C ASP A 178 1.37 16.67 10.89
N ASP A 179 2.44 16.23 11.57
CA ASP A 179 3.66 17.03 11.68
C ASP A 179 4.32 17.23 10.30
N GLN A 180 4.88 18.42 10.08
CA GLN A 180 5.70 18.72 8.91
C GLN A 180 7.17 18.40 9.21
N ILE A 181 7.73 17.47 8.45
CA ILE A 181 9.08 16.93 8.63
C ILE A 181 9.95 17.20 7.40
N VAL A 182 11.26 17.10 7.60
CA VAL A 182 12.25 16.95 6.53
C VAL A 182 13.04 15.66 6.80
N LEU A 183 13.49 15.00 5.73
CA LEU A 183 14.20 13.73 5.79
C LEU A 183 15.63 13.92 5.29
N GLU A 184 16.58 13.96 6.20
CA GLU A 184 18.01 14.14 5.90
C GLU A 184 18.65 12.79 5.58
N SER A 185 19.45 12.71 4.50
CA SER A 185 20.19 11.49 4.16
C SER A 185 21.32 11.22 5.17
N VAL A 186 21.40 9.99 5.68
CA VAL A 186 22.52 9.56 6.54
C VAL A 186 23.80 9.31 5.73
N GLU A 187 23.68 9.03 4.43
CA GLU A 187 24.85 8.95 3.56
C GLU A 187 25.40 10.32 3.21
N CYS A 188 24.53 11.23 2.81
CA CYS A 188 24.87 12.56 2.29
C CYS A 188 24.37 13.62 3.28
N THR A 189 25.08 13.74 4.41
CA THR A 189 24.73 14.70 5.48
C THR A 189 24.55 16.11 4.93
N GLY A 190 23.51 16.81 5.37
CA GLY A 190 23.15 18.14 4.86
C GLY A 190 22.37 18.12 3.54
N GLN A 191 22.03 16.95 3.00
CA GLN A 191 21.09 16.82 1.88
C GLN A 191 19.80 16.11 2.33
N TYR A 192 18.69 16.49 1.73
CA TYR A 192 17.34 16.14 2.12
C TYR A 192 16.55 15.59 0.95
N LEU A 193 15.55 14.76 1.24
CA LEU A 193 14.53 14.44 0.25
C LEU A 193 13.83 15.73 -0.17
N HIS A 194 13.74 15.93 -1.48
CA HIS A 194 13.31 17.17 -2.10
C HIS A 194 12.33 16.86 -3.24
N VAL A 195 11.33 17.73 -3.39
CA VAL A 195 10.36 17.68 -4.49
C VAL A 195 10.87 18.63 -5.56
N SER A 196 11.14 18.10 -6.76
CA SER A 196 11.69 18.92 -7.85
C SER A 196 10.74 20.05 -8.25
N ASP A 197 11.27 21.22 -8.60
CA ASP A 197 10.47 22.36 -9.07
C ASP A 197 9.79 22.05 -10.41
N LYS A 198 10.48 21.29 -11.26
CA LYS A 198 10.00 20.91 -12.59
C LYS A 198 9.19 19.62 -12.50
N HIS A 199 8.10 19.57 -13.28
CA HIS A 199 7.38 18.32 -13.50
C HIS A 199 8.26 17.30 -14.21
N LEU A 200 8.09 16.04 -13.84
CA LEU A 200 8.71 14.91 -14.49
C LEU A 200 8.16 14.79 -15.92
N ARG A 201 9.05 14.77 -16.92
CA ARG A 201 8.69 14.74 -18.35
C ARG A 201 8.25 13.36 -18.87
N LYS A 202 8.13 12.35 -17.99
CA LYS A 202 7.72 10.99 -18.35
C LYS A 202 6.20 10.86 -18.31
N ILE A 203 5.66 9.99 -19.17
CA ILE A 203 4.25 9.62 -19.15
C ILE A 203 3.96 8.89 -17.83
N SER A 204 3.32 9.58 -16.90
CA SER A 204 2.80 9.01 -15.66
C SER A 204 1.31 8.69 -15.81
N ILE A 205 0.82 7.74 -15.01
CA ILE A 205 -0.63 7.56 -14.78
C ILE A 205 -1.22 8.83 -14.16
N TYR A 206 -0.42 9.54 -13.34
CA TYR A 206 -0.85 10.74 -12.64
C TYR A 206 -0.16 11.97 -13.27
N ASP A 207 -0.96 12.75 -14.00
CA ASP A 207 -0.50 13.92 -14.73
C ASP A 207 0.24 14.93 -13.82
N ARG A 208 1.25 15.61 -14.39
CA ARG A 208 2.04 16.65 -13.71
C ARG A 208 2.72 16.20 -12.40
N SER A 209 3.14 14.94 -12.30
CA SER A 209 3.95 14.50 -11.16
C SER A 209 5.33 15.18 -11.12
N HIS A 210 5.86 15.39 -9.92
CA HIS A 210 7.22 15.86 -9.67
C HIS A 210 8.15 14.68 -9.35
N GLU A 211 9.44 14.83 -9.59
CA GLU A 211 10.42 13.84 -9.15
C GLU A 211 10.70 14.02 -7.67
N LEU A 212 10.77 12.92 -6.91
CA LEU A 212 11.40 12.94 -5.60
C LEU A 212 12.91 12.74 -5.81
N ASN A 213 13.73 13.69 -5.37
CA ASN A 213 15.18 13.60 -5.49
C ASN A 213 15.86 13.96 -4.16
N LEU A 214 17.19 13.97 -4.14
CA LEU A 214 17.98 14.40 -3.00
C LEU A 214 18.72 15.70 -3.33
N SER A 215 18.48 16.73 -2.51
CA SER A 215 19.01 18.08 -2.71
C SER A 215 19.55 18.68 -1.41
N ILE A 216 20.36 19.74 -1.52
CA ILE A 216 20.68 20.60 -0.37
C ILE A 216 19.47 21.42 0.10
N HIS A 217 18.47 21.59 -0.77
CA HIS A 217 17.22 22.26 -0.45
C HIS A 217 16.30 21.31 0.32
N GLN A 218 15.57 21.88 1.28
CA GLN A 218 14.63 21.13 2.10
C GLN A 218 13.22 21.24 1.51
N SER A 219 12.57 20.10 1.30
CA SER A 219 11.12 20.05 1.08
C SER A 219 10.40 19.51 2.32
N GLY A 220 9.29 20.16 2.67
CA GLY A 220 8.49 19.79 3.84
C GLY A 220 7.44 18.72 3.53
N PHE A 221 7.46 17.61 4.26
CA PHE A 221 6.46 16.54 4.16
C PHE A 221 5.58 16.49 5.39
N LYS A 222 4.27 16.60 5.21
CA LYS A 222 3.29 16.29 6.26
C LYS A 222 3.11 14.78 6.35
N VAL A 223 3.31 14.20 7.54
CA VAL A 223 3.19 12.75 7.76
C VAL A 223 1.76 12.38 8.12
N CYS A 224 1.02 11.79 7.19
CA CYS A 224 -0.34 11.33 7.40
C CYS A 224 -0.33 9.87 7.89
N LYS A 225 -0.80 9.61 9.12
CA LYS A 225 -0.95 8.23 9.62
C LYS A 225 -2.10 7.53 8.90
N LYS A 226 -1.79 6.46 8.17
CA LYS A 226 -2.78 5.62 7.48
C LYS A 226 -3.27 4.49 8.37
N TYR A 227 -2.36 3.79 9.05
CA TYR A 227 -2.69 2.63 9.87
C TYR A 227 -1.59 2.31 10.89
N LYS A 228 -1.98 1.86 12.10
CA LYS A 228 -1.08 1.32 13.13
C LYS A 228 -1.32 -0.19 13.22
N PRO A 229 -0.43 -1.03 12.66
CA PRO A 229 -0.56 -2.48 12.74
C PRO A 229 -0.53 -2.99 14.18
N ALA A 230 -1.46 -3.87 14.53
CA ALA A 230 -1.44 -4.65 15.76
C ALA A 230 -1.20 -6.14 15.48
N PRO A 231 -0.66 -6.92 16.45
CA PRO A 231 -0.26 -8.32 16.25
C PRO A 231 -1.35 -9.26 15.71
N ASP A 232 -2.63 -9.00 16.01
CA ASP A 232 -3.75 -9.84 15.57
C ASP A 232 -4.35 -9.42 14.23
N ASP A 233 -3.85 -8.35 13.62
CA ASP A 233 -4.46 -7.77 12.43
C ASP A 233 -4.11 -8.54 11.14
N ASP A 234 -3.11 -9.42 11.19
CA ASP A 234 -2.81 -10.37 10.11
C ASP A 234 -3.95 -11.36 9.85
N LYS A 235 -4.85 -11.55 10.84
CA LYS A 235 -6.04 -12.39 10.72
C LYS A 235 -7.28 -11.60 10.34
N LYS A 236 -7.18 -10.27 10.22
CA LYS A 236 -8.31 -9.36 10.00
C LYS A 236 -8.22 -8.69 8.64
N VAL A 237 -9.38 -8.49 8.03
CA VAL A 237 -9.48 -7.73 6.77
C VAL A 237 -9.24 -6.25 7.05
N LYS A 238 -8.39 -5.66 6.23
CA LYS A 238 -7.97 -4.26 6.31
C LYS A 238 -8.43 -3.52 5.07
N ALA A 239 -8.63 -2.21 5.20
CA ALA A 239 -8.73 -1.34 4.05
C ALA A 239 -7.44 -1.40 3.22
N GLY A 240 -7.58 -1.54 1.91
CA GLY A 240 -6.50 -1.86 0.97
C GLY A 240 -6.36 -3.34 0.65
N ASP A 241 -7.00 -4.24 1.44
CA ASP A 241 -6.96 -5.66 1.13
C ASP A 241 -7.78 -5.98 -0.11
N VAL A 242 -7.23 -6.87 -0.94
CA VAL A 242 -7.90 -7.41 -2.11
C VAL A 242 -8.66 -8.68 -1.72
N ILE A 243 -9.97 -8.65 -1.93
CA ILE A 243 -10.92 -9.71 -1.57
C ILE A 243 -11.64 -10.26 -2.80
N ARG A 244 -12.35 -11.37 -2.60
CA ARG A 244 -13.33 -11.90 -3.54
C ARG A 244 -14.66 -12.08 -2.84
N LEU A 245 -15.75 -11.78 -3.54
CA LEU A 245 -17.11 -11.94 -3.04
C LEU A 245 -17.70 -13.21 -3.64
N TYR A 246 -17.92 -14.23 -2.81
CA TYR A 246 -18.43 -15.54 -3.22
C TYR A 246 -19.81 -15.78 -2.62
N HIS A 247 -20.78 -16.10 -3.49
CA HIS A 247 -22.12 -16.48 -3.09
C HIS A 247 -22.20 -18.00 -2.91
N ASN A 248 -22.44 -18.44 -1.69
CA ASN A 248 -22.35 -19.87 -1.33
C ASN A 248 -23.43 -20.74 -2.00
N GLU A 249 -24.70 -20.32 -1.94
CA GLU A 249 -25.83 -21.12 -2.46
C GLU A 249 -25.75 -21.35 -3.98
N ILE A 250 -25.47 -20.28 -4.73
CA ILE A 250 -25.37 -20.33 -6.20
C ILE A 250 -23.99 -20.88 -6.63
N GLY A 251 -22.97 -20.77 -5.77
CA GLY A 251 -21.60 -21.12 -6.07
C GLY A 251 -20.97 -20.22 -7.13
N ALA A 252 -21.20 -18.92 -7.02
CA ALA A 252 -20.81 -17.90 -7.99
C ALA A 252 -19.97 -16.78 -7.34
N TYR A 253 -19.14 -16.11 -8.14
CA TYR A 253 -18.39 -14.93 -7.69
C TYR A 253 -19.02 -13.66 -8.24
N LEU A 254 -18.99 -12.56 -7.47
CA LEU A 254 -19.28 -11.24 -8.01
C LEU A 254 -18.15 -10.84 -8.95
N VAL A 255 -18.51 -10.54 -10.20
CA VAL A 255 -17.59 -10.11 -11.25
C VAL A 255 -18.08 -8.83 -11.88
N ALA A 256 -17.18 -8.13 -12.56
CA ALA A 256 -17.53 -7.09 -13.51
C ALA A 256 -16.82 -7.38 -14.84
N GLU A 257 -17.57 -7.65 -15.90
CA GLU A 257 -16.98 -7.92 -17.23
C GLU A 257 -17.74 -7.20 -18.34
N GLY A 258 -16.99 -6.70 -19.32
CA GLY A 258 -17.54 -6.00 -20.49
C GLY A 258 -17.43 -6.86 -21.74
N LEU A 259 -18.29 -6.58 -22.72
CA LEU A 259 -18.12 -7.08 -24.08
C LEU A 259 -17.17 -6.16 -24.84
N PHE A 260 -16.22 -6.72 -25.60
CA PHE A 260 -15.25 -5.95 -26.39
C PHE A 260 -15.88 -5.03 -27.46
N ASN A 261 -17.16 -5.22 -27.76
CA ASN A 261 -17.80 -4.67 -28.96
C ASN A 261 -18.72 -3.47 -28.69
N ASN A 262 -18.97 -3.10 -27.41
CA ASN A 262 -19.81 -1.96 -27.03
C ASN A 262 -18.98 -0.94 -26.24
N GLU A 263 -19.44 0.32 -26.18
CA GLU A 263 -18.84 1.33 -25.30
C GLU A 263 -18.68 0.78 -23.87
N GLN A 264 -17.47 0.90 -23.32
CA GLN A 264 -16.97 0.30 -22.07
C GLN A 264 -17.94 0.45 -20.90
N THR A 265 -18.86 -0.50 -20.80
CA THR A 265 -19.73 -0.71 -19.65
C THR A 265 -19.49 -2.13 -19.19
N GLU A 266 -18.73 -2.28 -18.10
CA GLU A 266 -18.62 -3.57 -17.44
C GLU A 266 -19.99 -3.88 -16.81
N ASP A 267 -20.52 -5.05 -17.11
CA ASP A 267 -21.72 -5.55 -16.46
C ASP A 267 -21.32 -6.25 -15.16
N VAL A 268 -21.91 -5.83 -14.05
CA VAL A 268 -21.67 -6.41 -12.72
C VAL A 268 -22.70 -7.50 -12.47
N HIS A 269 -22.25 -8.75 -12.36
CA HIS A 269 -23.14 -9.89 -12.13
C HIS A 269 -22.46 -11.03 -11.35
N LEU A 270 -23.25 -12.04 -10.97
CA LEU A 270 -22.75 -13.26 -10.35
C LEU A 270 -22.41 -14.29 -11.43
N ARG A 271 -21.13 -14.63 -11.56
CA ARG A 271 -20.68 -15.62 -12.54
C ARG A 271 -20.61 -17.01 -11.94
N MET A 272 -21.47 -17.89 -12.44
CA MET A 272 -21.41 -19.32 -12.13
C MET A 272 -20.22 -19.97 -12.84
N ARG A 273 -19.48 -20.84 -12.14
CA ARG A 273 -18.53 -21.74 -12.81
C ARG A 273 -19.25 -23.02 -13.24
N PRO A 274 -19.05 -23.48 -14.49
CA PRO A 274 -19.50 -24.81 -14.90
C PRO A 274 -19.00 -25.85 -13.90
N VAL A 275 -19.87 -26.76 -13.49
CA VAL A 275 -19.51 -27.82 -12.54
C VAL A 275 -18.69 -28.85 -13.30
N ASP A 276 -17.37 -28.81 -13.12
CA ASP A 276 -16.52 -29.93 -13.51
C ASP A 276 -16.72 -31.06 -12.49
N GLN A 277 -17.43 -32.11 -12.88
CA GLN A 277 -17.69 -33.27 -12.02
C GLN A 277 -16.38 -33.97 -11.58
N SER A 278 -15.28 -33.80 -12.32
CA SER A 278 -13.97 -34.33 -11.97
C SER A 278 -13.24 -33.47 -10.90
N LYS A 279 -13.71 -32.23 -10.67
CA LYS A 279 -13.16 -31.28 -9.69
C LYS A 279 -14.30 -30.71 -8.85
N PRO A 280 -14.80 -31.46 -7.85
CA PRO A 280 -15.91 -31.02 -7.01
C PRO A 280 -15.65 -29.62 -6.45
N LYS A 281 -16.69 -28.77 -6.53
CA LYS A 281 -16.72 -27.38 -6.05
C LYS A 281 -16.23 -27.35 -4.60
N THR A 282 -15.00 -26.92 -4.35
CA THR A 282 -14.50 -26.29 -3.09
C THR A 282 -12.99 -26.11 -3.06
N MET A 283 -12.18 -26.82 -3.86
CA MET A 283 -10.73 -26.83 -3.57
C MET A 283 -9.90 -25.68 -4.16
N PHE A 284 -10.39 -24.91 -5.15
CA PHE A 284 -9.58 -23.83 -5.74
C PHE A 284 -10.38 -22.53 -6.00
N PRO A 285 -9.96 -21.40 -5.40
CA PRO A 285 -10.54 -20.10 -5.71
C PRO A 285 -10.34 -19.77 -7.20
N SER A 286 -11.22 -18.95 -7.78
CA SER A 286 -11.03 -18.48 -9.16
C SER A 286 -9.72 -17.69 -9.27
N SER A 287 -8.87 -18.01 -10.23
CA SER A 287 -7.67 -17.22 -10.56
C SER A 287 -7.99 -16.05 -11.50
N SER A 288 -9.25 -15.88 -11.91
CA SER A 288 -9.62 -14.83 -12.85
C SER A 288 -9.57 -13.45 -12.21
N ALA A 289 -8.90 -12.51 -12.87
CA ALA A 289 -8.71 -11.15 -12.41
C ALA A 289 -10.05 -10.42 -12.14
N ILE A 290 -11.09 -10.77 -12.90
CA ILE A 290 -12.41 -10.14 -12.83
C ILE A 290 -13.18 -10.41 -11.52
N THR A 291 -12.64 -11.25 -10.64
CA THR A 291 -13.26 -11.60 -9.35
C THR A 291 -12.71 -10.81 -8.17
N TYR A 292 -11.67 -9.99 -8.39
CA TYR A 292 -10.99 -9.26 -7.33
C TYR A 292 -11.56 -7.86 -7.12
N TRP A 293 -11.78 -7.55 -5.86
CA TRP A 293 -12.28 -6.27 -5.37
C TRP A 293 -11.35 -5.79 -4.26
N GLU A 294 -11.08 -4.49 -4.19
CA GLU A 294 -10.32 -3.87 -3.12
C GLU A 294 -11.29 -3.15 -2.17
N ILE A 295 -11.06 -3.27 -0.87
CA ILE A 295 -11.85 -2.54 0.14
C ILE A 295 -11.22 -1.17 0.38
N GLU A 296 -12.00 -0.12 0.22
CA GLU A 296 -11.64 1.25 0.62
C GLU A 296 -12.57 1.71 1.75
N LEU A 297 -12.07 2.49 2.71
CA LEU A 297 -12.93 3.14 3.69
C LEU A 297 -13.72 4.28 3.05
N GLN A 298 -14.93 4.58 3.54
CA GLN A 298 -15.70 5.71 3.02
C GLN A 298 -14.92 7.02 3.13
N GLU A 299 -14.18 7.20 4.23
CA GLU A 299 -13.38 8.39 4.54
C GLU A 299 -12.23 8.65 3.54
N GLY A 300 -12.01 7.74 2.59
CA GLY A 300 -11.07 7.91 1.49
C GLY A 300 -9.80 7.07 1.63
N PRO A 301 -8.96 7.06 0.58
CA PRO A 301 -7.85 6.11 0.44
C PRO A 301 -6.64 6.47 1.32
N VAL A 302 -6.60 7.65 1.94
CA VAL A 302 -5.53 8.06 2.86
C VAL A 302 -5.72 7.42 4.24
N ARG A 303 -6.95 7.03 4.59
CA ARG A 303 -7.26 6.31 5.83
C ARG A 303 -7.18 4.81 5.57
N GLY A 304 -6.76 4.07 6.58
CA GLY A 304 -6.68 2.62 6.49
C GLY A 304 -6.91 1.95 7.84
N GLY A 305 -6.61 0.65 7.84
CA GLY A 305 -6.67 -0.20 9.01
C GLY A 305 -7.78 -1.24 8.97
N VAL A 306 -7.93 -1.95 10.08
CA VAL A 306 -8.85 -3.07 10.18
C VAL A 306 -10.29 -2.62 9.97
N LEU A 307 -10.98 -3.27 9.05
CA LEU A 307 -12.39 -3.03 8.78
C LEU A 307 -13.23 -3.60 9.93
N LYS A 308 -14.01 -2.73 10.57
CA LYS A 308 -14.99 -3.11 11.59
C LYS A 308 -16.31 -3.48 10.91
N TRP A 309 -17.10 -4.32 11.59
CA TRP A 309 -18.46 -4.54 11.15
C TRP A 309 -19.25 -3.24 11.15
N GLU A 310 -20.19 -3.12 10.21
CA GLU A 310 -21.05 -1.95 10.00
C GLU A 310 -20.30 -0.65 9.66
N GLN A 311 -18.96 -0.70 9.58
CA GLN A 311 -18.16 0.41 9.10
C GLN A 311 -18.44 0.63 7.62
N GLN A 312 -18.56 1.91 7.26
CA GLN A 312 -18.84 2.32 5.89
C GLN A 312 -17.60 2.12 5.02
N CYS A 313 -17.76 1.45 3.90
CA CYS A 313 -16.70 1.11 2.97
C CYS A 313 -17.19 1.18 1.53
N LYS A 314 -16.25 1.23 0.58
CA LYS A 314 -16.50 1.11 -0.85
C LYS A 314 -15.80 -0.15 -1.37
N LEU A 315 -16.36 -0.73 -2.42
CA LEU A 315 -15.79 -1.88 -3.11
C LEU A 315 -15.25 -1.42 -4.47
N VAL A 316 -13.94 -1.41 -4.61
CA VAL A 316 -13.25 -0.96 -5.82
C VAL A 316 -12.96 -2.15 -6.71
N TYR A 317 -13.43 -2.12 -7.96
CA TYR A 317 -13.13 -3.19 -8.90
C TYR A 317 -11.68 -3.11 -9.37
N LEU A 318 -10.91 -4.20 -9.19
CA LEU A 318 -9.45 -4.14 -9.34
C LEU A 318 -8.99 -3.81 -10.77
N CYS A 319 -9.72 -4.29 -11.80
CA CYS A 319 -9.30 -4.16 -13.19
C CYS A 319 -9.46 -2.72 -13.73
N THR A 320 -10.53 -2.02 -13.35
CA THR A 320 -10.85 -0.68 -13.89
C THR A 320 -10.83 0.43 -12.85
N ARG A 321 -10.67 0.07 -11.57
CA ARG A 321 -10.60 1.00 -10.43
C ARG A 321 -11.84 1.89 -10.32
N ARG A 322 -12.98 1.38 -10.80
CA ARG A 322 -14.31 1.94 -10.61
C ARG A 322 -14.94 1.34 -9.34
N TYR A 323 -15.87 2.08 -8.74
CA TYR A 323 -16.55 1.70 -7.52
C TYR A 323 -17.83 0.93 -7.84
N LEU A 324 -18.07 -0.15 -7.11
CA LEU A 324 -19.38 -0.80 -7.08
C LEU A 324 -20.42 0.22 -6.63
N SER A 325 -21.58 0.25 -7.29
CA SER A 325 -22.65 1.19 -6.97
C SER A 325 -24.02 0.57 -7.23
N VAL A 326 -25.05 1.12 -6.60
CA VAL A 326 -26.45 0.82 -6.89
C VAL A 326 -27.10 2.04 -7.52
N ASP A 327 -27.62 1.91 -8.75
CA ASP A 327 -28.30 3.01 -9.42
C ASP A 327 -29.71 3.27 -8.85
N GLN A 328 -30.41 4.28 -9.40
CA GLN A 328 -31.75 4.65 -8.94
C GLN A 328 -32.82 3.57 -9.18
N SER A 329 -32.56 2.63 -10.10
CA SER A 329 -33.45 1.50 -10.38
C SER A 329 -33.17 0.28 -9.49
N GLY A 330 -32.15 0.35 -8.64
CA GLY A 330 -31.69 -0.78 -7.83
C GLY A 330 -30.74 -1.73 -8.56
N LYS A 331 -30.29 -1.37 -9.78
CA LYS A 331 -29.32 -2.18 -10.54
C LYS A 331 -27.92 -1.93 -10.01
N VAL A 332 -27.16 -3.02 -9.83
CA VAL A 332 -25.74 -2.97 -9.49
C VAL A 332 -24.92 -2.59 -10.72
N THR A 333 -24.02 -1.62 -10.57
CA THR A 333 -23.21 -1.07 -11.65
C THR A 333 -21.83 -0.61 -11.14
N LEU A 334 -21.01 -0.07 -12.03
CA LEU A 334 -19.74 0.57 -11.70
C LEU A 334 -19.81 2.07 -12.00
N ILE A 335 -19.26 2.88 -11.10
CA ILE A 335 -19.12 4.32 -11.28
C ILE A 335 -17.68 4.78 -11.04
N SER A 336 -17.27 5.85 -11.70
CA SER A 336 -15.91 6.39 -11.54
C SER A 336 -15.79 7.42 -10.41
N ASP A 337 -16.90 8.00 -9.97
CA ASP A 337 -16.90 9.03 -8.94
C ASP A 337 -16.76 8.41 -7.54
N GLN A 338 -15.62 8.68 -6.90
CA GLN A 338 -15.31 8.19 -5.56
C GLN A 338 -16.16 8.85 -4.45
N LEU A 339 -16.76 10.01 -4.73
CA LEU A 339 -17.55 10.78 -3.76
C LEU A 339 -19.05 10.46 -3.83
N ASP A 340 -19.47 9.68 -4.81
CA ASP A 340 -20.87 9.34 -4.99
C ASP A 340 -21.35 8.44 -3.83
N PRO A 341 -22.38 8.87 -3.08
CA PRO A 341 -22.86 8.13 -1.92
C PRO A 341 -23.52 6.78 -2.31
N ARG A 342 -23.83 6.55 -3.59
CA ARG A 342 -24.31 5.26 -4.12
C ARG A 342 -23.25 4.17 -4.19
N ALA A 343 -21.98 4.52 -3.98
CA ALA A 343 -20.87 3.57 -3.89
C ALA A 343 -20.55 3.12 -2.46
N VAL A 344 -21.35 3.53 -1.47
CA VAL A 344 -21.04 3.28 -0.06
C VAL A 344 -21.90 2.14 0.51
N PHE A 345 -21.22 1.17 1.11
CA PHE A 345 -21.79 -0.04 1.68
C PHE A 345 -21.32 -0.25 3.13
N CYS A 346 -22.04 -1.09 3.86
CA CYS A 346 -21.68 -1.61 5.18
C CYS A 346 -21.72 -3.13 5.15
N LEU A 347 -20.71 -3.78 5.73
CA LEU A 347 -20.70 -5.23 5.88
C LEU A 347 -21.30 -5.62 7.23
N HIS A 348 -22.25 -6.55 7.23
CA HIS A 348 -22.92 -7.03 8.45
C HIS A 348 -22.62 -8.52 8.69
N PRO A 349 -22.35 -8.92 9.94
CA PRO A 349 -22.15 -10.32 10.28
C PRO A 349 -23.49 -11.07 10.21
N VAL A 350 -23.50 -12.23 9.57
CA VAL A 350 -24.71 -13.05 9.42
C VAL A 350 -24.96 -13.95 10.64
N ILE A 351 -23.88 -14.42 11.26
CA ILE A 351 -23.93 -15.22 12.49
C ILE A 351 -23.61 -14.26 13.63
N HIS A 352 -24.27 -14.40 14.79
CA HIS A 352 -23.91 -13.66 15.99
C HIS A 352 -22.46 -13.98 16.36
N VAL A 353 -21.54 -13.10 15.97
CA VAL A 353 -20.13 -13.23 16.32
C VAL A 353 -19.84 -12.27 17.46
N SER A 354 -19.23 -12.77 18.53
CA SER A 354 -18.71 -11.97 19.64
C SER A 354 -17.51 -11.08 19.26
N LEU A 355 -17.15 -11.00 17.97
CA LEU A 355 -15.98 -10.28 17.47
C LEU A 355 -16.42 -9.02 16.74
N LEU A 356 -15.80 -7.89 17.12
CA LEU A 356 -16.07 -6.55 16.58
C LEU A 356 -15.51 -6.32 15.16
N CYS A 357 -14.63 -7.19 14.64
CA CYS A 357 -13.91 -7.00 13.38
C CYS A 357 -14.05 -8.16 12.39
N PHE A 358 -13.84 -7.87 11.10
CA PHE A 358 -13.89 -8.85 10.02
C PHE A 358 -12.59 -9.67 9.95
N ASN A 359 -12.69 -11.01 10.00
CA ASN A 359 -11.54 -11.93 9.97
C ASN A 359 -11.38 -12.59 8.59
N HIS A 360 -10.14 -12.89 8.18
CA HIS A 360 -9.79 -13.57 6.91
C HIS A 360 -10.32 -15.02 6.81
N ILE A 361 -10.67 -15.65 7.94
CA ILE A 361 -11.22 -17.01 7.96
C ILE A 361 -12.69 -16.93 7.56
N LEU A 362 -12.98 -17.20 6.27
CA LEU A 362 -14.31 -17.46 5.67
C LEU A 362 -15.47 -17.24 6.63
N ARG A 363 -15.99 -16.00 6.69
CA ARG A 363 -17.23 -15.70 7.42
C ARG A 363 -18.28 -15.22 6.44
N PHE A 364 -19.50 -15.71 6.63
CA PHE A 364 -20.69 -15.24 5.94
C PHE A 364 -20.99 -13.80 6.39
N PHE A 365 -21.22 -12.91 5.43
CA PHE A 365 -21.58 -11.52 5.68
C PHE A 365 -22.61 -11.06 4.65
N SER A 366 -23.46 -10.13 5.07
CA SER A 366 -24.40 -9.43 4.18
C SER A 366 -23.82 -8.07 3.82
N ILE A 367 -23.90 -7.70 2.54
CA ILE A 367 -23.53 -6.36 2.07
C ILE A 367 -24.79 -5.50 2.05
N VAL A 368 -24.79 -4.40 2.79
CA VAL A 368 -25.93 -3.48 2.86
C VAL A 368 -25.52 -2.14 2.27
N HIS A 369 -26.32 -1.63 1.33
CA HIS A 369 -26.14 -0.30 0.77
C HIS A 369 -26.73 0.77 1.71
N LEU A 370 -26.07 1.93 1.84
CA LEU A 370 -26.41 2.94 2.86
C LEU A 370 -27.62 3.81 2.52
N ILE A 371 -27.83 4.16 1.25
CA ILE A 371 -28.95 5.02 0.83
C ILE A 371 -30.23 4.19 0.63
N PHE A 372 -30.07 3.04 -0.01
CA PHE A 372 -31.14 2.07 -0.18
C PHE A 372 -31.07 1.15 1.02
N ARG A 373 -31.73 1.53 2.13
CA ARG A 373 -32.00 0.61 3.23
C ARG A 373 -32.44 -0.72 2.62
N TRP A 374 -31.69 -1.77 2.93
CA TRP A 374 -31.77 -3.09 2.31
C TRP A 374 -31.31 -3.10 0.83
N LEU A 375 -30.07 -3.54 0.60
CA LEU A 375 -29.81 -4.57 -0.42
C LEU A 375 -30.25 -5.93 0.15
N GLY A 376 -31.47 -5.99 0.67
CA GLY A 376 -32.19 -7.26 0.67
C GLY A 376 -32.77 -7.35 -0.71
N CYS A 377 -32.29 -8.33 -1.45
CA CYS A 377 -32.86 -8.78 -2.70
C CYS A 377 -34.39 -8.65 -2.67
N TYR A 378 -34.96 -7.74 -3.45
CA TYR A 378 -36.34 -7.91 -3.92
C TYR A 378 -36.33 -9.03 -4.95
N PHE A 379 -36.19 -10.26 -4.48
CA PHE A 379 -36.57 -11.46 -5.19
C PHE A 379 -37.60 -12.19 -4.30
N LYS A 380 -38.74 -12.54 -4.91
CA LYS A 380 -39.97 -13.07 -4.29
C LYS A 380 -39.73 -14.12 -3.18
N PRO A 381 -40.67 -14.22 -2.21
CA PRO A 381 -40.41 -14.71 -0.86
C PRO A 381 -40.12 -16.21 -0.80
N GLY A 382 -39.08 -16.56 -0.04
CA GLY A 382 -38.76 -17.91 0.39
C GLY A 382 -37.64 -17.82 1.43
N TYR A 383 -38.02 -17.86 2.71
CA TYR A 383 -37.17 -17.87 3.90
C TYR A 383 -35.83 -18.61 3.76
N PHE A 384 -34.65 -17.96 3.74
CA PHE A 384 -33.39 -18.64 4.07
C PHE A 384 -32.30 -17.69 4.64
N SER A 385 -31.56 -18.20 5.62
CA SER A 385 -30.40 -17.58 6.28
C SER A 385 -29.16 -17.54 5.37
N PHE A 386 -28.40 -16.45 5.45
CA PHE A 386 -27.17 -16.15 4.69
C PHE A 386 -25.93 -16.98 5.10
#